data_AF-A0AAW8APP8-F1
#
_entry.id   AF-A0AAW8APP8-F1
#
_cell.length_a   1.000
_cell.length_b   1.000
_cell.length_c   1.000
_cell.angle_alpha   90.00
_cell.angle_beta   90.00
_cell.angle_gamma   90.00
#
_symmetry.space_group_name_H-M   'P 1'
#
loop_
_entity.id
_entity.type
_entity.pdbx_description
1 polymer ?
#
loop_
_entity_poly.entity_id
_entity_poly.type
_entity_poly.pdbx_seq_one_letter_code
_entity_poly.pdbx_strand_id
1 'polypeptide(L)'
;AMRVAARMGRQEILHRKSPPRASFVISEVTLIDRLGGDEVYYEQLRRLREWADLPGVALQVMPVGRDFHAGLAGPFTLIETPDHQRLAYTE
;
A
#
# COMPACT_ATOMS: atom_id res chain seq x y z
N ALA A 1 -17.23 12.44 1.01
CA ALA A 1 -17.99 11.34 0.37
C ALA A 1 -17.38 10.89 -0.97
N MET A 2 -17.34 11.73 -2.02
CA MET A 2 -16.91 11.30 -3.38
C MET A 2 -15.46 10.76 -3.46
N ARG A 3 -14.50 11.38 -2.76
CA ARG A 3 -13.09 10.90 -2.75
C ARG A 3 -12.93 9.50 -2.14
N VAL A 4 -13.72 9.18 -1.11
CA VAL A 4 -13.69 7.87 -0.46
C VAL A 4 -14.31 6.82 -1.37
N ALA A 5 -15.48 7.11 -1.96
CA ALA A 5 -16.13 6.22 -2.92
C ALA A 5 -15.23 5.89 -4.12
N ALA A 6 -14.54 6.88 -4.69
CA ALA A 6 -13.60 6.66 -5.79
C ALA A 6 -12.37 5.81 -5.38
N ARG A 7 -11.95 5.87 -4.11
CA ARG A 7 -10.89 5.00 -3.59
C ARG A 7 -11.38 3.57 -3.41
N MET A 8 -12.59 3.39 -2.88
CA MET A 8 -13.21 2.07 -2.72
C MET A 8 -13.43 1.41 -4.09
N GLY A 9 -13.97 2.13 -5.07
CA GLY A 9 -14.19 1.57 -6.42
C GLY A 9 -12.90 1.16 -7.14
N ARG A 10 -11.73 1.73 -6.78
CA ARG A 10 -10.44 1.30 -7.31
C ARG A 10 -9.95 -0.03 -6.74
N GLN A 11 -10.42 -0.45 -5.56
CA GLN A 11 -9.97 -1.71 -4.96
C GLN A 11 -10.45 -2.93 -5.77
N GLU A 12 -11.58 -2.80 -6.49
CA GLU A 12 -12.12 -3.85 -7.37
C GLU A 12 -11.14 -4.35 -8.44
N ILE A 13 -10.14 -3.54 -8.82
CA ILE A 13 -9.14 -3.96 -9.80
C ILE A 13 -8.29 -5.15 -9.32
N LEU A 14 -8.15 -5.32 -8.00
CA LEU A 14 -7.38 -6.40 -7.37
C LEU A 14 -8.07 -7.77 -7.52
N HIS A 15 -9.36 -7.79 -7.85
CA HIS A 15 -10.18 -9.00 -7.97
C HIS A 15 -10.49 -9.39 -9.43
N ARG A 16 -9.92 -8.68 -10.41
CA ARG A 16 -10.09 -9.00 -11.85
C ARG A 16 -9.40 -10.33 -12.20
N LYS A 17 -9.82 -10.95 -13.31
CA LYS A 17 -9.20 -12.18 -13.85
C LYS A 17 -7.67 -12.06 -14.03
N SER A 18 -7.20 -10.87 -14.39
CA SER A 18 -5.77 -10.52 -14.44
C SER A 18 -5.54 -9.30 -13.55
N PRO A 19 -5.30 -9.48 -12.24
CA PRO A 19 -5.12 -8.36 -11.32
C PRO A 19 -3.76 -7.69 -11.55
N PRO A 20 -3.61 -6.39 -11.20
CA PRO A 20 -2.30 -5.75 -11.22
C PRO A 20 -1.39 -6.34 -10.15
N ARG A 21 -0.07 -6.17 -10.33
CA ARG A 21 0.88 -6.32 -9.22
C ARG A 21 0.82 -5.08 -8.34
N ALA A 22 0.50 -5.27 -7.07
CA ALA A 22 0.42 -4.22 -6.07
C ALA A 22 1.30 -4.60 -4.88
N SER A 23 2.31 -3.78 -4.59
CA SER A 23 3.23 -4.00 -3.46
C SER A 23 3.16 -2.81 -2.53
N PHE A 24 2.96 -3.09 -1.24
CA PHE A 24 2.85 -2.08 -0.21
C PHE A 24 3.82 -2.39 0.93
N VAL A 25 4.45 -1.34 1.45
CA VAL A 25 5.20 -1.38 2.70
C VAL A 25 4.42 -0.56 3.72
N ILE A 26 4.01 -1.19 4.80
CA ILE A 26 3.17 -0.62 5.85
C ILE A 26 4.03 -0.49 7.11
N SER A 27 4.02 0.68 7.76
CA SER A 27 4.69 0.84 9.04
C SER A 27 3.96 0.06 10.13
N GLU A 28 4.69 -0.71 10.93
CA GLU A 28 4.15 -1.53 12.02
C GLU A 28 3.28 -0.72 12.99
N VAL A 29 3.63 0.54 13.28
CA VAL A 29 2.84 1.41 14.16
C VAL A 29 1.38 1.56 13.69
N THR A 30 1.15 1.58 12.37
CA THR A 30 -0.20 1.71 11.79
C THR A 30 -1.05 0.46 11.96
N LEU A 31 -0.42 -0.69 12.28
CA LEU A 31 -1.09 -1.95 12.60
C LEU A 31 -1.32 -2.13 14.09
N ILE A 32 -0.69 -1.31 14.93
CA ILE A 32 -0.80 -1.35 16.40
C ILE A 32 -1.77 -0.28 16.89
N ASP A 33 -1.79 0.88 16.24
CA ASP A 33 -2.67 1.99 16.59
C ASP A 33 -4.16 1.64 16.43
N ARG A 34 -4.94 1.83 17.49
CA ARG A 34 -6.38 1.53 17.53
C ARG A 34 -7.25 2.70 17.07
N LEU A 35 -6.84 3.37 16.00
CA LEU A 35 -7.57 4.53 15.46
C LEU A 35 -8.96 4.10 14.98
N GLY A 36 -10.00 4.79 15.46
CA GLY A 36 -11.39 4.45 15.16
C GLY A 36 -12.02 3.44 16.13
N GLY A 37 -11.27 2.97 17.14
CA GLY A 37 -11.74 2.02 18.14
C GLY A 37 -11.54 0.55 17.77
N ASP A 38 -11.82 -0.34 18.72
CA ASP A 38 -11.49 -1.77 18.63
C ASP A 38 -12.14 -2.46 17.42
N GLU A 39 -13.40 -2.16 17.13
CA GLU A 39 -14.11 -2.75 15.99
C GLU A 39 -13.42 -2.40 14.66
N VAL A 40 -13.08 -1.13 14.45
CA VAL A 40 -12.39 -0.67 13.25
C VAL A 40 -11.00 -1.31 13.15
N TYR A 41 -10.28 -1.39 14.26
CA TYR A 41 -8.96 -2.02 14.33
C TYR A 41 -9.00 -3.48 13.89
N TYR A 42 -9.92 -4.28 14.43
CA TYR A 42 -10.04 -5.69 14.07
C TYR A 42 -10.43 -5.88 12.59
N GLU A 43 -11.39 -5.11 12.10
CA GLU A 43 -11.82 -5.21 10.70
C GLU A 43 -10.73 -4.77 9.71
N GLN A 44 -9.90 -3.78 10.07
CA GLN A 44 -8.74 -3.39 9.26
C GLN A 44 -7.72 -4.52 9.15
N LEU A 45 -7.33 -5.13 10.27
CA LEU A 45 -6.37 -6.24 10.26
C LEU A 45 -6.91 -7.45 9.49
N ARG A 46 -8.19 -7.78 9.68
CA ARG A 46 -8.89 -8.84 8.94
C ARG A 46 -8.85 -8.55 7.43
N ARG A 47 -9.12 -7.31 7.01
CA ARG A 47 -9.07 -6.93 5.59
C ARG A 47 -7.67 -7.02 5.00
N LEU A 48 -6.64 -6.58 5.72
CA LEU A 48 -5.25 -6.71 5.27
C LEU A 48 -4.85 -8.19 5.12
N ARG A 49 -5.28 -9.04 6.06
CA ARG A 49 -5.07 -10.48 5.97
C ARG A 49 -5.73 -11.09 4.73
N GLU A 50 -6.97 -10.72 4.42
CA GLU A 50 -7.66 -11.17 3.20
C GLU A 50 -6.93 -10.74 1.93
N TRP A 51 -6.44 -9.50 1.88
CA TRP A 51 -5.69 -9.01 0.72
C TRP A 51 -4.31 -9.66 0.57
N ALA A 52 -3.67 -10.07 1.66
CA ALA A 52 -2.41 -10.81 1.60
C ALA A 52 -2.54 -12.18 0.89
N ASP A 53 -3.75 -12.74 0.80
CA ASP A 53 -4.00 -13.99 0.06
C ASP A 53 -4.24 -13.75 -1.46
N LEU A 54 -4.32 -12.50 -1.92
CA LEU A 54 -4.54 -12.21 -3.33
C LEU A 54 -3.24 -12.41 -4.14
N PRO A 55 -3.29 -13.11 -5.30
CA PRO A 55 -2.09 -13.51 -6.05
C PRO A 55 -1.28 -12.35 -6.65
N GLY A 56 -1.84 -11.14 -6.70
CA GLY A 56 -1.18 -9.92 -7.19
C GLY A 56 -0.73 -8.97 -6.08
N VAL A 57 -0.96 -9.29 -4.81
CA VAL A 57 -0.74 -8.38 -3.69
C VAL A 57 0.43 -8.86 -2.83
N ALA A 58 1.36 -7.95 -2.56
CA ALA A 58 2.42 -8.13 -1.57
C ALA A 58 2.26 -7.08 -0.47
N LEU A 59 2.06 -7.52 0.77
CA LEU A 59 2.04 -6.68 1.96
C LEU A 59 3.27 -6.95 2.81
N GLN A 60 4.07 -5.92 3.04
CA GLN A 60 5.26 -5.98 3.88
C GLN A 60 5.08 -5.07 5.08
N VAL A 61 5.45 -5.55 6.26
CA VAL A 61 5.42 -4.75 7.49
C VAL A 61 6.83 -4.28 7.79
N MET A 62 7.01 -2.97 7.88
CA MET A 62 8.26 -2.34 8.29
C MET A 62 8.25 -2.18 9.83
N PRO A 63 9.18 -2.85 10.56
CA PRO A 63 9.25 -2.75 12.01
C PRO A 63 9.50 -1.32 12.50
N VAL A 64 9.03 -1.02 13.70
CA VAL A 64 9.41 0.22 14.40
C VAL A 64 10.88 0.17 14.88
N GLY A 65 11.45 1.33 15.18
CA GLY A 65 12.79 1.42 15.78
C GLY A 65 13.96 1.28 14.80
N ARG A 66 13.73 1.42 13.49
CA ARG A 66 14.81 1.50 12.50
C ARG A 66 15.44 2.89 12.51
N ASP A 67 16.76 2.96 12.45
CA ASP A 67 17.49 4.23 12.30
C ASP A 67 17.30 4.87 10.91
N PHE A 68 16.95 4.07 9.90
CA PHE A 68 16.77 4.51 8.52
C PHE A 68 15.80 3.62 7.72
N HIS A 69 15.12 4.20 6.73
CA HIS A 69 14.42 3.48 5.67
C HIS A 69 14.32 4.31 4.38
N ALA A 70 14.15 3.65 3.23
CA ALA A 70 14.13 4.30 1.91
C ALA A 70 13.05 5.39 1.77
N GLY A 71 11.91 5.24 2.45
CA GLY A 71 10.84 6.26 2.45
C GLY A 71 11.23 7.62 3.03
N LEU A 72 12.35 7.73 3.76
CA LEU A 72 12.86 9.01 4.27
C LEU A 72 13.38 9.93 3.16
N ALA A 73 13.72 9.37 1.99
CA ALA A 73 14.15 10.14 0.82
C ALA A 73 13.01 10.93 0.15
N GLY A 74 11.79 10.82 0.67
CA GLY A 74 10.61 11.50 0.13
C GLY A 74 9.95 10.74 -1.02
N PRO A 75 8.82 11.27 -1.53
CA PRO A 75 8.18 10.73 -2.71
C PRO A 75 9.03 10.98 -3.96
N PHE A 76 8.99 10.06 -4.91
CA PHE A 76 9.58 10.23 -6.23
C PHE A 76 8.62 9.73 -7.30
N THR A 77 8.78 10.23 -8.52
CA THR A 77 8.06 9.73 -9.69
C THR A 77 8.99 8.89 -10.54
N LEU A 78 8.60 7.65 -10.81
CA LEU A 78 9.29 6.80 -11.76
C LEU A 78 8.79 7.10 -13.17
N ILE A 79 9.68 7.52 -14.04
CA ILE A 79 9.41 7.80 -15.45
C ILE A 79 10.06 6.68 -16.27
N GLU A 80 9.29 6.10 -17.19
CA GLU A 80 9.82 5.16 -18.20
C GLU A 80 9.85 5.87 -19.55
N THR A 81 11.01 5.87 -20.20
CA THR A 81 11.23 6.49 -21.52
C THR A 81 10.80 5.53 -22.65
N PRO A 82 10.63 6.02 -23.89
CA PRO A 82 10.35 5.15 -25.04
C PRO A 82 11.41 4.08 -25.31
N ASP A 83 12.66 4.31 -24.89
CA ASP A 83 13.77 3.34 -24.95
C ASP A 83 13.88 2.45 -23.70
N HIS A 84 12.82 2.37 -22.88
CA HIS A 84 12.71 1.55 -21.68
C HIS A 84 13.72 1.87 -20.56
N GLN A 85 14.23 3.10 -20.53
CA GLN A 85 15.03 3.58 -19.39
C GLN A 85 14.09 4.01 -18.26
N ARG A 86 14.50 3.72 -17.01
CA ARG A 86 13.75 4.09 -15.81
C ARG A 86 14.49 5.19 -15.07
N LEU A 87 13.88 6.37 -15.00
CA LEU A 87 14.42 7.56 -14.34
C LEU A 87 13.56 7.89 -13.11
N ALA A 88 14.20 8.20 -11.99
CA ALA A 88 13.52 8.70 -10.80
C ALA A 88 13.60 10.23 -10.76
N TYR A 89 12.46 10.90 -10.72
CA TYR A 89 12.34 12.35 -10.52
C TYR A 89 11.94 12.67 -9.09
N THR A 90 12.69 13.58 -8.47
CA THR A 90 12.45 14.13 -7.12
C THR A 90 12.48 15.66 -7.23
N GLU A 91 11.53 16.37 -6.61
CA GLU A 91 11.51 17.85 -6.52
C GLU A 91 12.41 18.38 -5.41
#